data_AF-A0A7K0WS16-F1
#
_entry.id   AF-A0A7K0WS16-F1
#
_cell.length_a   1.000
_cell.length_b   1.000
_cell.length_c   1.000
_cell.angle_alpha   90.00
_cell.angle_beta   90.00
_cell.angle_gamma   90.00
#
_symmetry.space_group_name_H-M   'P 1'
#
loop_
_entity.id
_entity.type
_entity.pdbx_description
1 polymer ?
#
loop_
_entity_poly.entity_id
_entity_poly.type
_entity_poly.pdbx_seq_one_letter_code
_entity_poly.pdbx_strand_id
1 'polypeptide(L)'
;ITEAHEQHRRLKEQAANVIANQKQTEMRLAKVLDELEKLNRNAQQAVIMADEASKSGDEAKASEFLIAAETFANQLISKESEAATLKELALQSAQASDQAKAAVQQNSRVLQQKLAEKQKLLSQLDQAKMQEQMNTAMSSLTEQVGEDVPTLDEVREKIETRYAKAKGTSEIQGMSVESKMLEVEQASVNFEAQARLSEIRSQLGITDTAAAEAGSADEAAPQEGQTATSTGDTPPA
;
A
#
# COMPACT_ATOMS: atom_id res chain seq x y z
N ILE A 1 6.10 -20.73 7.79
CA ILE A 1 6.36 -19.66 6.79
C ILE A 1 5.96 -18.29 7.32
N THR A 2 4.75 -18.10 7.86
CA THR A 2 4.34 -16.85 8.53
C THR A 2 5.33 -16.40 9.59
N GLU A 3 5.79 -17.32 10.44
CA GLU A 3 6.85 -17.07 11.43
C GLU A 3 8.18 -16.61 10.80
N ALA A 4 8.59 -17.20 9.68
CA ALA A 4 9.82 -16.82 8.98
C ALA A 4 9.70 -15.43 8.32
N HIS A 5 8.52 -15.08 7.78
CA HIS A 5 8.24 -13.72 7.31
C HIS A 5 8.24 -12.71 8.44
N GLU A 6 7.61 -13.05 9.57
CA GLU A 6 7.54 -12.20 10.75
C GLU A 6 8.94 -11.96 11.35
N GLN A 7 9.75 -13.02 11.46
CA GLN A 7 11.15 -12.91 11.88
C GLN A 7 11.95 -12.02 10.92
N HIS A 8 11.79 -12.21 9.61
CA HIS A 8 12.45 -11.38 8.61
C HIS A 8 12.05 -9.90 8.70
N ARG A 9 10.76 -9.63 8.92
CA ARG A 9 10.22 -8.29 9.13
C ARG A 9 10.82 -7.64 10.37
N ARG A 10 10.81 -8.33 11.50
CA ARG A 10 11.41 -7.85 12.76
C ARG A 10 12.90 -7.56 12.61
N LEU A 11 13.66 -8.44 11.95
CA LEU A 11 15.08 -8.22 11.69
C LEU A 11 15.33 -7.00 10.79
N LYS A 12 14.49 -6.78 9.77
CA LYS A 12 14.54 -5.58 8.94
C LYS A 12 14.28 -4.30 9.74
N GLU A 13 13.26 -4.30 10.59
CA GLU A 13 12.93 -3.17 11.46
C GLU A 13 14.08 -2.87 12.44
N GLN A 14 14.66 -3.91 13.07
CA GLN A 14 15.83 -3.76 13.95
C GLN A 14 17.03 -3.20 13.19
N ALA A 15 17.34 -3.75 12.01
CA ALA A 15 18.44 -3.25 11.19
C ALA A 15 18.21 -1.80 10.75
N ALA A 16 16.99 -1.43 10.41
CA ALA A 16 16.64 -0.05 10.07
C ALA A 16 16.93 0.91 11.23
N ASN A 17 16.60 0.52 12.46
CA ASN A 17 16.90 1.33 13.65
C ASN A 17 18.41 1.49 13.89
N VAL A 18 19.19 0.41 13.72
CA VAL A 18 20.66 0.45 13.84
C VAL A 18 21.28 1.35 12.77
N ILE A 19 20.84 1.20 11.51
CA ILE A 19 21.30 2.03 10.39
C ILE A 19 20.91 3.50 10.63
N ALA A 20 19.70 3.76 11.13
CA ALA A 20 19.26 5.12 11.45
C ALA A 20 20.14 5.75 12.54
N ASN A 21 20.52 5.00 13.57
CA ASN A 21 21.45 5.47 14.61
C ASN A 21 22.85 5.79 14.04
N GLN A 22 23.38 4.93 13.15
CA GLN A 22 24.62 5.22 12.42
C GLN A 22 24.50 6.55 11.65
N LYS A 23 23.45 6.72 10.86
CA LYS A 23 23.24 7.95 10.07
C LYS A 23 23.08 9.19 10.95
N GLN A 24 22.39 9.07 12.08
CA GLN A 24 22.28 10.17 13.02
C GLN A 24 23.64 10.57 13.61
N THR A 25 24.49 9.60 13.92
CA THR A 25 25.85 9.84 14.41
C THR A 25 26.71 10.50 13.34
N GLU A 26 26.66 10.01 12.11
CA GLU A 26 27.36 10.61 10.96
C GLU A 26 26.93 12.08 10.73
N MET A 27 25.62 12.37 10.79
CA MET A 27 25.11 13.74 10.63
C MET A 27 25.57 14.66 11.76
N ARG A 28 25.57 14.18 13.01
CA ARG A 28 26.09 14.95 14.16
C ARG A 28 27.59 15.23 14.00
N LEU A 29 28.37 14.21 13.61
CA LEU A 29 29.79 14.37 13.34
C LEU A 29 30.05 15.41 12.25
N ALA A 30 29.33 15.33 11.12
CA ALA A 30 29.46 16.30 10.03
C ALA A 30 29.17 17.74 10.48
N LYS A 31 28.13 17.93 11.30
CA LYS A 31 27.81 19.24 11.86
C LYS A 31 28.92 19.77 12.77
N VAL A 32 29.48 18.94 13.65
CA VAL A 32 30.58 19.36 14.55
C VAL A 32 31.84 19.68 13.75
N LEU A 33 32.13 18.94 12.67
CA LEU A 33 33.26 19.25 11.80
C LEU A 33 33.10 20.59 11.06
N ASP A 34 31.90 20.92 10.60
CA ASP A 34 31.62 22.24 10.01
C ASP A 34 31.72 23.37 11.05
N GLU A 35 31.25 23.15 12.28
CA GLU A 35 31.42 24.10 13.39
C GLU A 35 32.91 24.31 13.72
N LEU A 36 33.72 23.25 13.73
CA LEU A 36 35.16 23.33 13.91
C LEU A 36 35.85 24.17 12.84
N GLU A 37 35.50 23.97 11.57
CA GLU A 37 36.06 24.74 10.47
C GLU A 37 35.73 26.24 10.61
N LYS A 38 34.50 26.57 11.00
CA LYS A 38 34.07 27.95 11.27
C LYS A 38 34.82 28.56 12.45
N LEU A 39 34.92 27.86 13.57
CA LEU A 39 35.66 28.32 14.75
C LEU A 39 37.14 28.53 14.43
N ASN A 40 37.74 27.65 13.62
CA ASN A 40 39.13 27.75 13.22
C ASN A 40 39.37 29.00 12.37
N ARG A 41 38.52 29.26 11.37
CA ARG A 41 38.56 30.50 10.58
C ARG A 41 38.41 31.75 11.46
N ASN A 42 37.47 31.74 12.41
CA ASN A 42 37.25 32.88 13.30
C ASN A 42 38.44 33.12 14.23
N ALA A 43 39.04 32.07 14.79
CA ALA A 43 40.25 32.15 15.60
C ALA A 43 41.42 32.73 14.79
N GLN A 44 41.66 32.22 13.57
CA GLN A 44 42.70 32.75 12.68
C GLN A 44 42.48 34.23 12.36
N GLN A 45 41.24 34.61 12.02
CA GLN A 45 40.91 36.00 11.73
C GLN A 45 41.13 36.91 12.94
N ALA A 46 40.76 36.48 14.15
CA ALA A 46 40.98 37.25 15.37
C ALA A 46 42.49 37.47 15.64
N VAL A 47 43.33 36.45 15.40
CA VAL A 47 44.79 36.58 15.52
C VAL A 47 45.36 37.56 14.49
N ILE A 48 44.89 37.51 13.24
CA ILE A 48 45.31 38.45 12.19
C ILE A 48 44.93 39.89 12.58
N MET A 49 43.70 40.10 13.07
CA MET A 49 43.24 41.43 13.49
C MET A 49 43.99 41.94 14.72
N ALA A 50 44.36 41.06 15.65
CA ALA A 50 45.20 41.42 16.79
C ALA A 50 46.58 41.92 16.34
N ASP A 51 47.23 41.20 15.43
CA ASP A 51 48.54 41.57 14.87
C ASP A 51 48.48 42.91 14.09
N GLU A 52 47.43 43.14 13.31
CA GLU A 52 47.21 44.41 12.60
C GLU A 52 46.98 45.59 13.57
N ALA A 53 46.20 45.37 14.64
CA ALA A 53 45.98 46.37 15.70
C ALA A 53 47.28 46.71 16.45
N SER A 54 48.09 45.70 16.79
CA SER A 54 49.42 45.92 17.39
C SER A 54 50.35 46.70 16.46
N LYS A 55 50.39 46.36 15.16
CA LYS A 55 51.21 47.07 14.17
C LYS A 55 50.79 48.52 13.93
N SER A 56 49.51 48.82 14.09
CA SER A 56 48.97 50.17 13.99
C SER A 56 49.08 50.97 15.30
N GLY A 57 49.59 50.37 16.38
CA GLY A 57 49.79 51.00 17.69
C GLY A 57 48.53 51.08 18.56
N ASP A 58 47.45 50.39 18.19
CA ASP A 58 46.20 50.31 18.95
C ASP A 58 46.21 49.09 19.89
N GLU A 59 47.00 49.20 20.96
CA GLU A 59 47.22 48.11 21.93
C GLU A 59 45.93 47.66 22.64
N ALA A 60 44.97 48.57 22.84
CA ALA A 60 43.69 48.22 23.44
C ALA A 60 42.89 47.26 22.55
N LYS A 61 42.76 47.58 21.25
CA LYS A 61 42.10 46.69 20.29
C LYS A 61 42.86 45.38 20.08
N ALA A 62 44.19 45.43 20.06
CA ALA A 62 45.00 44.22 19.96
C ALA A 62 44.69 43.25 21.10
N SER A 63 44.62 43.76 22.34
CA SER A 63 44.24 42.95 23.51
C SER A 63 42.83 42.38 23.40
N GLU A 64 41.85 43.14 22.91
CA GLU A 64 40.48 42.66 22.72
C GLU A 64 40.41 41.51 21.71
N PHE A 65 41.10 41.63 20.57
CA PHE A 65 41.15 40.57 19.57
C PHE A 65 41.89 39.32 20.05
N LEU A 66 42.94 39.47 20.87
CA LEU A 66 43.61 38.32 21.51
C LEU A 66 42.68 37.56 22.46
N ILE A 67 41.89 38.27 23.27
CA ILE A 67 40.90 37.64 24.16
C ILE A 67 39.83 36.90 23.35
N ALA A 68 39.39 37.48 22.22
CA ALA A 68 38.47 36.81 21.31
C ALA A 68 39.09 35.55 20.69
N ALA A 69 40.35 35.62 20.25
CA ALA A 69 41.09 34.47 19.73
C ALA A 69 41.23 33.34 20.76
N GLU A 70 41.56 33.69 22.01
CA GLU A 70 41.63 32.73 23.13
C GLU A 70 40.27 32.08 23.40
N THR A 71 39.19 32.86 23.33
CA THR A 71 37.82 32.33 23.47
C THR A 71 37.48 31.33 22.36
N PHE A 72 37.80 31.64 21.10
CA PHE A 72 37.61 30.69 20.00
C PHE A 72 38.50 29.45 20.14
N ALA A 73 39.74 29.58 20.62
CA ALA A 73 40.63 28.46 20.88
C ALA A 73 40.06 27.51 21.96
N ASN A 74 39.51 28.05 23.04
CA ASN A 74 38.84 27.25 24.07
C ASN A 74 37.61 26.50 23.52
N GLN A 75 36.84 27.15 22.63
CA GLN A 75 35.71 26.50 21.96
C GLN A 75 36.16 25.42 20.98
N LEU A 76 37.26 25.64 20.25
CA LEU A 76 37.87 24.64 19.37
C LEU A 76 38.24 23.37 20.13
N ILE A 77 38.95 23.49 21.25
CA ILE A 77 39.36 22.32 22.06
C ILE A 77 38.15 21.50 22.50
N SER A 78 37.08 22.16 22.95
CA SER A 78 35.83 21.51 23.34
C SER A 78 35.19 20.76 22.17
N LYS A 79 35.11 21.41 21.00
CA LYS A 79 34.53 20.82 19.79
C LYS A 79 35.38 19.72 19.16
N GLU A 80 36.70 19.78 19.29
CA GLU A 80 37.62 18.74 18.84
C GLU A 80 37.44 17.46 19.68
N SER A 81 37.27 17.61 20.99
CA SER A 81 36.93 16.50 21.89
C SER A 81 35.57 15.87 21.55
N GLU A 82 34.56 16.69 21.28
CA GLU A 82 33.25 16.23 20.82
C GLU A 82 33.35 15.46 19.49
N ALA A 83 34.09 15.99 18.52
CA ALA A 83 34.33 15.36 17.23
C ALA A 83 35.05 14.01 17.36
N ALA A 84 36.08 13.93 18.22
CA ALA A 84 36.81 12.70 18.47
C ALA A 84 35.88 11.60 19.04
N THR A 85 35.04 11.98 20.00
CA THR A 85 34.03 11.07 20.60
C THR A 85 33.03 10.60 19.56
N LEU A 86 32.49 11.51 18.75
CA LEU A 86 31.55 11.18 17.67
C LEU A 86 32.17 10.32 16.58
N LYS A 87 33.47 10.49 16.30
CA LYS A 87 34.20 9.66 15.33
C LYS A 87 34.30 8.22 15.80
N GLU A 88 34.62 7.99 17.07
CA GLU A 88 34.63 6.64 17.65
C GLU A 88 33.23 6.01 17.59
N LEU A 89 32.20 6.76 18.00
CA LEU A 89 30.82 6.29 17.92
C LEU A 89 30.38 6.00 16.47
N ALA A 90 30.83 6.80 15.50
CA ALA A 90 30.55 6.57 14.08
C ALA A 90 31.17 5.25 13.59
N LEU A 91 32.39 4.93 13.99
CA LEU A 91 33.02 3.66 13.65
C LEU A 91 32.29 2.47 14.28
N GLN A 92 31.94 2.56 15.56
CA GLN A 92 31.19 1.52 16.26
C GLN A 92 29.80 1.29 15.64
N SER A 93 29.07 2.37 15.36
CA SER A 93 27.75 2.30 14.74
C SER A 93 27.80 1.80 13.28
N ALA A 94 28.87 2.10 12.54
CA ALA A 94 29.09 1.54 11.20
C ALA A 94 29.29 0.02 11.26
N GLN A 95 30.10 -0.48 12.19
CA GLN A 95 30.27 -1.93 12.39
C GLN A 95 28.96 -2.61 12.77
N ALA A 96 28.19 -2.04 13.71
CA ALA A 96 26.89 -2.57 14.10
C ALA A 96 25.89 -2.59 12.92
N SER A 97 25.90 -1.54 12.11
CA SER A 97 25.08 -1.43 10.89
C SER A 97 25.42 -2.50 9.87
N ASP A 98 26.71 -2.77 9.64
CA ASP A 98 27.13 -3.81 8.70
C ASP A 98 26.78 -5.22 9.19
N GLN A 99 26.92 -5.48 10.49
CA GLN A 99 26.44 -6.72 11.11
C GLN A 99 24.92 -6.88 10.94
N ALA A 100 24.15 -5.82 11.17
CA ALA A 100 22.70 -5.86 11.01
C ALA A 100 22.28 -6.11 9.54
N LYS A 101 22.94 -5.48 8.57
CA LYS A 101 22.74 -5.75 7.14
C LYS A 101 23.05 -7.20 6.78
N ALA A 102 24.17 -7.73 7.27
CA ALA A 102 24.56 -9.12 7.04
C ALA A 102 23.52 -10.10 7.62
N ALA A 103 23.01 -9.83 8.83
CA ALA A 103 21.96 -10.63 9.45
C ALA A 103 20.65 -10.63 8.65
N VAL A 104 20.23 -9.46 8.15
CA VAL A 104 19.05 -9.34 7.27
C VAL A 104 19.24 -10.09 5.96
N GLN A 105 20.43 -9.98 5.34
CA GLN A 105 20.74 -10.68 4.09
C GLN A 105 20.74 -12.20 4.30
N GLN A 106 21.35 -12.68 5.37
CA GLN A 106 21.38 -14.10 5.68
C GLN A 106 19.97 -14.64 5.95
N ASN A 107 19.16 -13.93 6.73
CA ASN A 107 17.79 -14.33 6.99
C ASN A 107 16.92 -14.30 5.71
N SER A 108 17.15 -13.34 4.81
CA SER A 108 16.49 -13.30 3.50
C SER A 108 16.77 -14.56 2.67
N ARG A 109 18.01 -15.06 2.67
CA ARG A 109 18.36 -16.32 1.98
C ARG A 109 17.64 -17.51 2.59
N VAL A 110 17.61 -17.61 3.91
CA VAL A 110 16.87 -18.68 4.62
C VAL A 110 15.37 -18.62 4.30
N LEU A 111 14.78 -17.42 4.27
CA LEU A 111 13.38 -17.25 3.90
C LEU A 111 13.12 -17.71 2.46
N GLN A 112 13.98 -17.33 1.52
CA GLN A 112 13.87 -17.76 0.12
C GLN A 112 13.96 -19.29 -0.02
N GLN A 113 14.88 -19.94 0.69
CA GLN A 113 14.98 -21.41 0.72
C GLN A 113 13.69 -22.05 1.23
N LYS A 114 13.13 -21.55 2.34
CA LYS A 114 11.86 -22.04 2.89
C LYS A 114 10.68 -21.83 1.94
N LEU A 115 10.68 -20.72 1.18
CA LEU A 115 9.64 -20.46 0.17
C LEU A 115 9.74 -21.43 -1.00
N ALA A 116 10.95 -21.69 -1.49
CA ALA A 116 11.19 -22.67 -2.57
C ALA A 116 10.77 -24.09 -2.13
N GLU A 117 11.10 -24.48 -0.89
CA GLU A 117 10.68 -25.76 -0.32
C GLU A 117 9.15 -25.85 -0.21
N LYS A 118 8.48 -24.81 0.28
CA LYS A 118 7.00 -24.75 0.29
C LYS A 118 6.42 -24.93 -1.11
N GLN A 119 6.97 -24.25 -2.11
CA GLN A 119 6.47 -24.36 -3.49
C GLN A 119 6.63 -25.79 -4.04
N LYS A 120 7.75 -26.44 -3.75
CA LYS A 120 7.97 -27.85 -4.09
C LYS A 120 6.94 -28.76 -3.42
N LEU A 121 6.70 -28.58 -2.11
CA LEU A 121 5.72 -29.37 -1.37
C LEU A 121 4.30 -29.16 -1.87
N LEU A 122 3.93 -27.93 -2.25
CA LEU A 122 2.63 -27.64 -2.86
C LEU A 122 2.47 -28.35 -4.20
N SER A 123 3.47 -28.30 -5.07
CA SER A 123 3.44 -29.03 -6.34
C SER A 123 3.29 -30.54 -6.15
N GLN A 124 3.97 -31.12 -5.15
CA GLN A 124 3.82 -32.53 -4.80
C GLN A 124 2.43 -32.85 -4.25
N LEU A 125 1.87 -31.98 -3.41
CA LEU A 125 0.51 -32.11 -2.89
C LEU A 125 -0.51 -32.07 -4.02
N ASP A 126 -0.36 -31.16 -4.98
CA ASP A 126 -1.28 -31.03 -6.11
C ASP A 126 -1.22 -32.27 -7.02
N GLN A 127 -0.03 -32.81 -7.26
CA GLN A 127 0.14 -34.08 -7.97
C GLN A 127 -0.54 -35.25 -7.23
N ALA A 128 -0.35 -35.34 -5.90
CA ALA A 128 -0.98 -36.38 -5.10
C ALA A 128 -2.52 -36.26 -5.09
N LYS A 129 -3.06 -35.05 -4.98
CA LYS A 129 -4.49 -34.78 -5.06
C LYS A 129 -5.09 -35.14 -6.41
N MET A 130 -4.40 -34.85 -7.52
CA MET A 130 -4.86 -35.29 -8.85
C MET A 130 -4.93 -36.81 -8.95
N GLN A 131 -3.92 -37.51 -8.42
CA GLN A 131 -3.93 -38.98 -8.37
C GLN A 131 -5.07 -39.51 -7.50
N GLU A 132 -5.32 -38.90 -6.34
CA GLU A 132 -6.41 -39.26 -5.45
C GLU A 132 -7.77 -39.04 -6.12
N GLN A 133 -7.97 -37.90 -6.78
CA GLN A 133 -9.17 -37.60 -7.55
C GLN A 133 -9.37 -38.57 -8.72
N MET A 134 -8.30 -38.89 -9.46
CA MET A 134 -8.35 -39.89 -10.54
C MET A 134 -8.72 -41.27 -10.01
N ASN A 135 -8.10 -41.71 -8.91
CA ASN A 135 -8.42 -42.99 -8.28
C ASN A 135 -9.85 -43.02 -7.76
N THR A 136 -10.33 -41.93 -7.17
CA THR A 136 -11.71 -41.78 -6.69
C THR A 136 -12.69 -41.85 -7.86
N ALA A 137 -12.41 -41.15 -8.97
CA ALA A 137 -13.22 -41.20 -10.18
C ALA A 137 -13.25 -42.62 -10.79
N MET A 138 -12.11 -43.30 -10.86
CA MET A 138 -12.01 -44.68 -11.34
C MET A 138 -12.71 -45.68 -10.42
N SER A 139 -12.63 -45.49 -9.10
CA SER A 139 -13.36 -46.31 -8.12
C SER A 139 -14.86 -46.08 -8.24
N SER A 140 -15.32 -44.83 -8.33
CA SER A 140 -16.74 -44.51 -8.54
C SER A 140 -17.25 -45.08 -9.86
N LEU A 141 -16.42 -45.05 -10.91
CA LEU A 141 -16.75 -45.69 -12.17
C LEU A 141 -16.85 -47.21 -12.01
N THR A 142 -15.87 -47.85 -11.34
CA THR A 142 -15.83 -49.31 -11.15
C THR A 142 -16.98 -49.82 -10.26
N GLU A 143 -17.33 -49.08 -9.21
CA GLU A 143 -18.44 -49.41 -8.31
C GLU A 143 -19.81 -49.23 -8.99
N GLN A 144 -19.89 -48.31 -9.95
CA GLN A 144 -21.08 -48.05 -10.77
C GLN A 144 -21.15 -48.91 -12.04
N VAL A 145 -20.12 -49.72 -12.35
CA VAL A 145 -20.07 -50.64 -13.51
C VAL A 145 -20.80 -51.98 -13.24
N GLY A 146 -21.55 -52.08 -12.13
CA GLY A 146 -22.31 -53.29 -11.77
C GLY A 146 -23.66 -53.49 -12.47
N GLU A 147 -24.38 -52.43 -12.82
CA GLU A 147 -25.64 -52.47 -13.58
C GLU A 147 -25.76 -51.16 -14.37
N ASP A 148 -25.93 -51.23 -15.70
CA ASP A 148 -26.07 -50.11 -16.64
C ASP A 148 -24.83 -49.21 -16.90
N VAL A 149 -23.82 -49.76 -17.58
CA VAL A 149 -22.82 -48.94 -18.29
C VAL A 149 -23.40 -48.51 -19.64
N PRO A 150 -23.54 -47.20 -19.92
CA PRO A 150 -24.01 -46.73 -21.22
C PRO A 150 -23.06 -47.16 -22.33
N THR A 151 -23.61 -47.52 -23.49
CA THR A 151 -22.77 -47.85 -24.65
C THR A 151 -21.97 -46.62 -25.10
N LEU A 152 -20.82 -46.83 -25.77
CA LEU A 152 -20.02 -45.73 -26.34
C LEU A 152 -20.85 -44.82 -27.27
N ASP A 153 -21.88 -45.37 -27.90
CA ASP A 153 -22.80 -44.65 -28.77
C ASP A 153 -23.78 -43.77 -27.96
N GLU A 154 -24.28 -44.22 -26.82
CA GLU A 154 -25.13 -43.42 -25.92
C GLU A 154 -24.37 -42.25 -25.28
N VAL A 155 -23.08 -42.46 -24.96
CA VAL A 155 -22.21 -41.38 -24.48
C VAL A 155 -21.96 -40.37 -25.60
N ARG A 156 -21.72 -40.83 -26.84
CA ARG A 156 -21.58 -39.96 -28.01
C ARG A 156 -22.83 -39.12 -28.22
N GLU A 157 -24.01 -39.73 -28.19
CA GLU A 157 -25.30 -39.04 -28.35
C GLU A 157 -25.56 -38.01 -27.24
N LYS A 158 -25.23 -38.33 -25.98
CA LYS A 158 -25.32 -37.37 -24.86
C LYS A 158 -24.36 -36.19 -25.01
N ILE A 159 -23.13 -36.43 -25.49
CA ILE A 159 -22.15 -35.37 -25.74
C ILE A 159 -22.64 -34.49 -26.89
N GLU A 160 -23.11 -35.07 -27.98
CA GLU A 160 -23.68 -34.35 -29.13
C GLU A 160 -24.90 -33.52 -28.71
N THR A 161 -25.79 -34.08 -27.89
CA THR A 161 -26.97 -33.38 -27.34
C THR A 161 -26.56 -32.21 -26.45
N ARG A 162 -25.59 -32.40 -25.54
CA ARG A 162 -25.08 -31.32 -24.69
C ARG A 162 -24.37 -30.24 -25.50
N TYR A 163 -23.58 -30.63 -26.49
CA TYR A 163 -22.89 -29.69 -27.38
C TYR A 163 -23.89 -28.87 -28.20
N ALA A 164 -24.91 -29.52 -28.78
CA ALA A 164 -25.98 -28.85 -29.50
C ALA A 164 -26.78 -27.89 -28.61
N LYS A 165 -27.11 -28.32 -27.38
CA LYS A 165 -27.80 -27.46 -26.40
C LYS A 165 -26.95 -26.27 -25.96
N ALA A 166 -25.65 -26.47 -25.72
CA ALA A 166 -24.72 -25.41 -25.37
C ALA A 166 -24.60 -24.40 -26.52
N LYS A 167 -24.40 -24.88 -27.75
CA LYS A 167 -24.34 -24.04 -28.95
C LYS A 167 -25.64 -23.26 -29.19
N GLY A 168 -26.81 -23.90 -29.06
CA GLY A 168 -28.10 -23.21 -29.15
C GLY A 168 -28.31 -22.18 -28.03
N THR A 169 -27.85 -22.47 -26.82
CA THR A 169 -27.90 -21.50 -25.70
C THR A 169 -26.97 -20.31 -25.97
N SER A 170 -25.78 -20.53 -26.53
CA SER A 170 -24.86 -19.47 -26.93
C SER A 170 -25.40 -18.62 -28.09
N GLU A 171 -26.11 -19.23 -29.05
CA GLU A 171 -26.78 -18.49 -30.14
C GLU A 171 -27.91 -17.60 -29.59
N ILE A 172 -28.76 -18.11 -28.68
CA ILE A 172 -29.81 -17.30 -28.02
C ILE A 172 -29.19 -16.18 -27.17
N GLN A 173 -28.12 -16.46 -26.43
CA GLN A 173 -27.42 -15.44 -25.65
C GLN A 173 -26.84 -14.37 -26.58
N GLY A 174 -26.23 -14.75 -27.71
CA GLY A 174 -25.78 -13.83 -28.75
C GLY A 174 -26.91 -12.96 -29.29
N MET A 175 -28.05 -13.55 -29.67
CA MET A 175 -29.23 -12.80 -30.10
C MET A 175 -29.78 -11.87 -29.01
N SER A 176 -29.72 -12.28 -27.74
CA SER A 176 -30.20 -11.46 -26.62
C SER A 176 -29.29 -10.27 -26.32
N VAL A 177 -27.97 -10.40 -26.51
CA VAL A 177 -27.02 -9.29 -26.38
C VAL A 177 -27.21 -8.31 -27.53
N GLU A 178 -27.38 -8.80 -28.75
CA GLU A 178 -27.69 -7.97 -29.93
C GLU A 178 -29.02 -7.21 -29.73
N SER A 179 -30.04 -7.89 -29.21
CA SER A 179 -31.34 -7.28 -28.91
C SER A 179 -31.25 -6.21 -27.83
N LYS A 180 -30.44 -6.44 -26.77
CA LYS A 180 -30.17 -5.43 -25.73
C LYS A 180 -29.36 -4.25 -26.26
N MET A 181 -28.45 -4.47 -27.21
CA MET A 181 -27.69 -3.40 -27.85
C MET A 181 -28.62 -2.50 -28.69
N LEU A 182 -29.52 -3.10 -29.48
CA LEU A 182 -30.55 -2.37 -30.23
C LEU A 182 -31.50 -1.58 -29.31
N GLU A 183 -31.90 -2.15 -28.17
CA GLU A 183 -32.74 -1.44 -27.19
C GLU A 183 -32.02 -0.23 -26.58
N VAL A 184 -30.73 -0.36 -26.25
CA VAL A 184 -29.90 0.75 -25.73
C VAL A 184 -29.69 1.83 -26.79
N GLU A 185 -29.46 1.46 -28.04
CA GLU A 185 -29.34 2.41 -29.15
C GLU A 185 -30.66 3.17 -29.36
N GLN A 186 -31.79 2.47 -29.37
CA GLN A 186 -33.12 3.09 -29.47
C GLN A 186 -33.43 4.02 -28.29
N ALA A 187 -33.05 3.64 -27.06
CA ALA A 187 -33.20 4.48 -25.88
C ALA A 187 -32.32 5.75 -25.95
N SER A 188 -31.11 5.63 -26.49
CA SER A 188 -30.20 6.77 -26.67
C SER A 188 -30.71 7.76 -27.72
N VAL A 189 -31.23 7.26 -28.85
CA VAL A 189 -31.89 8.10 -29.87
C VAL A 189 -33.12 8.81 -29.30
N ASN A 190 -33.95 8.11 -28.52
CA ASN A 190 -35.11 8.72 -27.87
C ASN A 190 -34.69 9.79 -26.84
N PHE A 191 -33.62 9.55 -26.07
CA PHE A 191 -33.09 10.53 -25.13
C PHE A 191 -32.55 11.78 -25.84
N GLU A 192 -31.77 11.61 -26.91
CA GLU A 192 -31.27 12.73 -27.72
C GLU A 192 -32.41 13.51 -28.38
N ALA A 193 -33.44 12.81 -28.88
CA ALA A 193 -34.64 13.43 -29.42
C ALA A 193 -35.39 14.25 -28.34
N GLN A 194 -35.56 13.71 -27.13
CA GLN A 194 -36.17 14.44 -26.01
C GLN A 194 -35.32 15.64 -25.58
N ALA A 195 -33.99 15.51 -25.55
CA ALA A 195 -33.07 16.61 -25.23
C ALA A 195 -33.15 17.73 -26.27
N ARG A 196 -33.12 17.40 -27.57
CA ARG A 196 -33.34 18.36 -28.67
C ARG A 196 -34.69 19.03 -28.59
N LEU A 197 -35.73 18.28 -28.27
CA LEU A 197 -37.09 18.81 -28.17
C LEU A 197 -37.24 19.72 -26.95
N SER A 198 -36.57 19.41 -25.83
CA SER A 198 -36.47 20.29 -24.66
C SER A 198 -35.71 21.58 -24.98
N GLU A 199 -34.60 21.49 -25.72
CA GLU A 199 -33.85 22.67 -26.18
C GLU A 199 -34.69 23.56 -27.11
N ILE A 200 -35.39 22.97 -28.08
CA ILE A 200 -36.30 23.69 -28.98
C ILE A 200 -37.43 24.36 -28.18
N ARG A 201 -38.02 23.67 -27.20
CA ARG A 201 -39.05 24.24 -26.32
C ARG A 201 -38.51 25.40 -25.48
N SER A 202 -37.28 25.29 -24.96
CA SER A 202 -36.60 26.36 -24.23
C SER A 202 -36.36 27.58 -25.13
N GLN A 203 -35.88 27.38 -26.36
CA GLN A 203 -35.69 28.47 -27.34
C GLN A 203 -37.00 29.13 -27.75
N LEU A 204 -38.11 28.38 -27.79
CA LEU A 204 -39.45 28.90 -28.12
C LEU A 204 -40.21 29.47 -26.92
N GLY A 205 -39.65 29.41 -25.70
CA GLY A 205 -40.29 29.91 -24.48
C GLY A 205 -41.52 29.10 -24.05
N ILE A 206 -41.63 27.84 -24.48
CA ILE A 206 -42.76 26.96 -24.18
C ILE A 206 -42.39 26.11 -22.95
N THR A 207 -42.63 26.64 -21.75
CA THR A 207 -42.57 25.85 -20.51
C THR A 207 -43.83 25.01 -20.38
N ASP A 208 -43.67 23.69 -20.52
CA ASP A 208 -44.76 22.72 -20.40
C ASP A 208 -44.95 22.33 -18.93
N THR A 209 -46.08 22.73 -18.35
CA THR A 209 -46.54 22.35 -17.01
C THR A 209 -47.19 20.97 -17.10
N ALA A 210 -46.40 19.91 -17.17
CA ALA A 210 -46.91 18.53 -17.12
C ALA A 210 -45.88 17.58 -16.48
N ALA A 211 -45.56 17.85 -15.21
CA ALA A 211 -45.02 16.87 -14.28
C ALA A 211 -45.88 16.88 -13.01
N ALA A 212 -47.18 16.66 -13.20
CA ALA A 212 -48.11 16.35 -12.13
C ALA A 212 -49.21 15.45 -12.72
N GLU A 213 -49.42 14.30 -12.10
CA GLU A 213 -50.54 13.36 -12.27
C GLU A 213 -50.47 12.30 -13.38
N ALA A 214 -49.78 11.21 -13.08
CA ALA A 214 -50.39 9.86 -13.06
C ALA A 214 -49.71 9.13 -11.88
N GLY A 215 -50.35 8.81 -10.77
CA GLY A 215 -51.73 8.39 -10.59
C GLY A 215 -51.66 7.07 -9.82
N SER A 216 -51.80 7.19 -8.51
CA SER A 216 -51.85 6.14 -7.49
C SER A 216 -53.00 5.14 -7.71
N ALA A 217 -52.80 3.88 -7.30
CA ALA A 217 -53.77 2.95 -6.68
C ALA A 217 -53.15 1.53 -6.69
N ASP A 218 -53.37 0.59 -5.77
CA ASP A 218 -53.81 0.48 -4.38
C ASP A 218 -53.71 -1.04 -4.04
N GLU A 219 -53.90 -1.39 -2.76
CA GLU A 219 -54.18 -2.73 -2.18
C GLU A 219 -52.99 -3.69 -1.94
N ALA A 220 -52.84 -4.33 -0.76
CA ALA A 220 -53.64 -4.34 0.46
C ALA A 220 -52.81 -4.93 1.63
N ALA A 221 -53.09 -4.45 2.85
CA ALA A 221 -52.88 -5.18 4.11
C ALA A 221 -54.24 -5.79 4.55
N PRO A 222 -54.34 -6.79 5.46
CA PRO A 222 -54.12 -6.60 6.91
C PRO A 222 -53.53 -7.87 7.61
N GLN A 223 -53.03 -7.89 8.85
CA GLN A 223 -53.71 -7.69 10.15
C GLN A 223 -52.64 -7.66 11.28
N GLU A 224 -52.73 -6.67 12.18
CA GLU A 224 -53.16 -6.79 13.60
C GLU A 224 -52.08 -7.26 14.60
N GLY A 225 -51.87 -6.42 15.62
CA GLY A 225 -51.01 -6.71 16.77
C GLY A 225 -50.83 -5.48 17.66
N GLN A 226 -51.89 -5.13 18.39
CA GLN A 226 -51.96 -4.06 19.40
C GLN A 226 -50.91 -4.19 20.50
N THR A 227 -50.38 -3.05 20.96
CA THR A 227 -50.33 -2.55 22.36
C THR A 227 -49.38 -1.32 22.35
N ALA A 228 -49.86 -0.07 22.47
CA ALA A 228 -50.18 0.64 23.71
C ALA A 228 -49.01 0.58 24.72
N THR A 229 -48.32 1.66 25.13
CA THR A 229 -48.77 3.02 25.46
C THR A 229 -47.63 4.06 25.45
N SER A 230 -48.03 5.29 25.10
CA SER A 230 -47.48 6.66 25.31
C SER A 230 -46.40 6.88 26.39
N THR A 231 -45.31 7.61 26.07
CA THR A 231 -45.10 9.08 26.27
C THR A 231 -44.98 9.44 27.76
N GLY A 232 -43.91 10.01 28.31
CA GLY A 232 -43.00 11.03 27.79
C GLY A 232 -43.19 12.30 28.65
N ASP A 233 -42.07 12.96 29.00
CA ASP A 233 -41.96 14.31 29.61
C ASP A 233 -42.16 14.40 31.14
N THR A 234 -41.39 15.13 31.98
CA THR A 234 -40.57 16.35 31.84
C THR A 234 -39.60 16.47 33.06
N PRO A 235 -38.44 17.17 32.98
CA PRO A 235 -37.52 17.47 34.11
C PRO A 235 -37.90 18.82 34.82
N PRO A 236 -37.05 19.54 35.60
CA PRO A 236 -35.87 19.23 36.43
C PRO A 236 -36.02 19.72 37.91
N ALA A 237 -35.12 19.29 38.80
CA ALA A 237 -34.54 20.06 39.93
C ALA A 237 -33.38 19.30 40.55
#